data_AF-A0A1S1BLX9-F1
#
_entry.id   AF-A0A1S1BLX9-F1
#
_cell.length_a   1.000
_cell.length_b   1.000
_cell.length_c   1.000
_cell.angle_alpha   90.00
_cell.angle_beta   90.00
_cell.angle_gamma   90.00
#
_symmetry.space_group_name_H-M   'P 1'
#
loop_
_entity.id
_entity.type
_entity.pdbx_description
1 polymer ?
#
loop_
_entity_poly.entity_id
_entity_poly.type
_entity_poly.pdbx_seq_one_letter_code
_entity_poly.pdbx_strand_id
1 'polypeptide(L)'
;MIRGMTDFSELVAAFGVDAKNTLNGPGEPEAALSRPVAALLETFGEQVLHRTVVLHEEVREDSGNVRPDYGVRVDNLISGHIELKRPGTSLDPNTYGKSTHNGKQWRRLRNLPNLLHTNGLEWRLWRYGELVGSPVHLDAASLATHKGRLTAPPEFKTMLTSFLGWGPTPITSISRLVNTIAPLAALLREEVLESLKANRRHAKATGRPEAHYPFIGLKRDWRASLYPHATDEQFADGFAQTVVFALVVALSEGISFTTGSLRDIATEIQSQHSLLGRSLDLLTEHLTDSTVGLVIETITRTLSATQWDKISGGNQDVYLHLYEHFLEAYDPELRKQSGSYYTPADVVTGMTRLADQALKNHMGIPDGLSSRDVAVIETFMSQRIQTRANYDLAA
;
A
#
# COMPACT_ATOMS: atom_id res chain seq x y z
N MET A 1 0.36 -43.21 -4.94
CA MET A 1 -0.60 -42.70 -5.95
C MET A 1 -0.05 -41.39 -6.47
N ILE A 2 0.51 -41.39 -7.68
CA ILE A 2 0.96 -40.19 -8.37
C ILE A 2 -0.33 -39.45 -8.78
N ARG A 3 -0.67 -38.35 -8.10
CA ARG A 3 -1.75 -37.45 -8.58
C ARG A 3 -1.35 -37.02 -10.00
N GLY A 4 -2.12 -37.43 -11.00
CA GLY A 4 -1.85 -37.10 -12.39
C GLY A 4 -1.73 -35.59 -12.55
N MET A 5 -0.69 -35.12 -13.24
CA MET A 5 -0.60 -33.74 -13.68
C MET A 5 -1.79 -33.45 -14.59
N THR A 6 -2.75 -32.66 -14.12
CA THR A 6 -3.86 -32.18 -14.94
C THR A 6 -3.29 -31.26 -16.01
N ASP A 7 -3.62 -31.51 -17.27
CA ASP A 7 -3.23 -30.62 -18.36
C ASP A 7 -3.88 -29.25 -18.17
N PHE A 8 -3.18 -28.16 -18.49
CA PHE A 8 -3.72 -26.80 -18.39
C PHE A 8 -5.02 -26.65 -19.19
N SER A 9 -5.13 -27.36 -20.33
CA SER A 9 -6.34 -27.38 -21.13
C SER A 9 -7.54 -27.98 -20.40
N GLU A 10 -7.33 -28.90 -19.45
CA GLU A 10 -8.39 -29.49 -18.61
C GLU A 10 -8.84 -28.51 -17.53
N LEU A 11 -7.92 -27.72 -16.96
CA LEU A 11 -8.26 -26.67 -15.99
C LEU A 11 -9.13 -25.58 -16.62
N VAL A 12 -8.80 -25.14 -17.83
CA VAL A 12 -9.62 -24.17 -18.58
C VAL A 12 -11.00 -24.74 -18.90
N ALA A 13 -11.06 -26.02 -19.30
CA ALA A 13 -12.33 -26.68 -19.58
C ALA A 13 -13.19 -26.79 -18.32
N ALA A 14 -12.62 -27.17 -17.18
CA ALA A 14 -13.29 -27.25 -15.89
C ALA A 14 -13.81 -25.87 -15.44
N PHE A 15 -12.99 -24.83 -15.55
CA PHE A 15 -13.41 -23.45 -15.31
C PHE A 15 -14.63 -23.06 -16.16
N GLY A 16 -14.63 -23.41 -17.44
CA GLY A 16 -15.77 -23.13 -18.34
C GLY A 16 -17.06 -23.83 -17.90
N VAL A 17 -16.97 -25.08 -17.44
CA VAL A 17 -18.13 -25.83 -16.91
C VAL A 17 -18.64 -25.21 -15.61
N ASP A 18 -17.75 -24.91 -14.67
CA ASP A 18 -18.11 -24.34 -13.38
C ASP A 18 -18.72 -22.95 -13.53
N ALA A 19 -18.08 -22.08 -14.31
CA ALA A 19 -18.60 -20.74 -14.61
C ALA A 19 -19.96 -20.79 -15.30
N LYS A 20 -20.17 -21.73 -16.23
CA LYS A 20 -21.49 -21.92 -16.87
C LYS A 20 -22.55 -22.32 -15.86
N ASN A 21 -22.23 -23.25 -14.96
CA ASN A 21 -23.18 -23.74 -13.96
C ASN A 21 -23.56 -22.64 -12.96
N THR A 22 -22.59 -21.86 -12.48
CA THR A 22 -22.86 -20.77 -11.52
C THR A 22 -23.59 -19.60 -12.18
N LEU A 23 -23.24 -19.23 -13.42
CA LEU A 23 -23.90 -18.13 -14.15
C LEU A 23 -25.35 -18.43 -14.53
N ASN A 24 -25.72 -19.70 -14.70
CA ASN A 24 -27.11 -20.11 -14.95
C ASN A 24 -27.90 -20.39 -13.65
N GLY A 25 -27.26 -20.28 -12.48
CA GLY A 25 -27.89 -20.42 -11.17
C GLY A 25 -28.53 -19.12 -10.67
N PRO A 26 -29.25 -19.16 -9.54
CA PRO A 26 -29.79 -17.96 -8.90
C PRO A 26 -28.66 -17.13 -8.25
N GLY A 27 -28.59 -15.83 -8.53
CA GLY A 27 -27.63 -14.91 -7.89
C GLY A 27 -27.18 -13.78 -8.79
N GLU A 28 -26.40 -12.85 -8.23
CA GLU A 28 -25.75 -11.79 -9.01
C GLU A 28 -24.65 -12.38 -9.91
N PRO A 29 -24.62 -12.07 -11.23
CA PRO A 29 -23.66 -12.67 -12.17
C PRO A 29 -22.18 -12.43 -11.83
N GLU A 30 -21.88 -11.37 -11.07
CA GLU A 30 -20.52 -11.07 -10.58
C GLU A 30 -20.09 -12.08 -9.50
N ALA A 31 -20.96 -12.29 -8.50
CA ALA A 31 -20.74 -13.27 -7.44
C ALA A 31 -20.69 -14.71 -7.99
N ALA A 32 -21.39 -14.96 -9.10
CA ALA A 32 -21.34 -16.25 -9.78
C ALA A 32 -19.95 -16.59 -10.35
N LEU A 33 -19.10 -15.61 -10.68
CA LEU A 33 -17.74 -15.85 -11.17
C LEU A 33 -16.71 -16.05 -10.04
N SER A 34 -17.04 -15.63 -8.82
CA SER A 34 -16.15 -15.65 -7.65
C SER A 34 -15.52 -17.04 -7.43
N ARG A 35 -16.37 -18.05 -7.21
CA ARG A 35 -15.94 -19.43 -6.96
C ARG A 35 -15.21 -20.07 -8.15
N PRO A 36 -15.70 -19.99 -9.41
CA PRO A 36 -14.97 -20.52 -10.56
C PRO A 36 -13.57 -19.93 -10.73
N VAL A 37 -13.41 -18.61 -10.57
CA VAL A 37 -12.10 -17.95 -10.68
C VAL A 37 -11.15 -18.40 -9.56
N ALA A 38 -11.66 -18.48 -8.33
CA ALA A 38 -10.86 -18.96 -7.21
C ALA A 38 -10.38 -20.40 -7.42
N ALA A 39 -11.28 -21.30 -7.78
CA ALA A 39 -10.95 -22.70 -8.04
C ALA A 39 -9.93 -22.86 -9.18
N LEU A 40 -10.04 -22.06 -10.25
CA LEU A 40 -9.07 -22.07 -11.34
C LEU A 40 -7.65 -21.71 -10.84
N LEU A 41 -7.52 -20.64 -10.07
CA LEU A 41 -6.21 -20.16 -9.60
C LEU A 41 -5.59 -21.06 -8.53
N GLU A 42 -6.40 -21.56 -7.58
CA GLU A 42 -5.94 -22.50 -6.56
C GLU A 42 -5.45 -23.80 -7.19
N THR A 43 -6.24 -24.36 -8.11
CA THR A 43 -5.89 -25.60 -8.81
C THR A 43 -4.69 -25.40 -9.74
N PHE A 44 -4.60 -24.27 -10.43
CA PHE A 44 -3.43 -23.93 -11.25
C PHE A 44 -2.17 -23.80 -10.39
N GLY A 45 -2.26 -23.15 -9.24
CA GLY A 45 -1.18 -23.05 -8.27
C GLY A 45 -0.68 -24.41 -7.81
N GLU A 46 -1.59 -25.27 -7.35
CA GLU A 46 -1.27 -26.59 -6.81
C GLU A 46 -0.73 -27.54 -7.89
N GLN A 47 -1.40 -27.62 -9.04
CA GLN A 47 -1.17 -28.67 -10.04
C GLN A 47 -0.15 -28.28 -11.11
N VAL A 48 -0.01 -26.98 -11.42
CA VAL A 48 0.89 -26.49 -12.48
C VAL A 48 2.14 -25.85 -11.89
N LEU A 49 2.00 -25.05 -10.83
CA LEU A 49 3.15 -24.35 -10.22
C LEU A 49 3.74 -25.10 -9.01
N HIS A 50 3.03 -26.07 -8.46
CA HIS A 50 3.39 -26.77 -7.21
C HIS A 50 3.59 -25.79 -6.04
N ARG A 51 2.66 -24.83 -5.93
CA ARG A 51 2.63 -23.79 -4.90
C ARG A 51 1.29 -23.81 -4.17
N THR A 52 1.29 -23.47 -2.90
CA THR A 52 0.05 -23.30 -2.14
C THR A 52 -0.53 -21.93 -2.46
N VAL A 53 -1.66 -21.89 -3.15
CA VAL A 53 -2.37 -20.65 -3.47
C VAL A 53 -3.64 -20.58 -2.65
N VAL A 54 -3.85 -19.47 -1.95
CA VAL A 54 -5.04 -19.21 -1.14
C VAL A 54 -5.60 -17.86 -1.51
N LEU A 55 -6.89 -17.85 -1.87
CA LEU A 55 -7.64 -16.63 -2.11
C LEU A 55 -8.48 -16.30 -0.89
N HIS A 56 -8.40 -15.06 -0.43
CA HIS A 56 -9.22 -14.56 0.66
C HIS A 56 -10.24 -13.58 0.10
N GLU A 57 -11.53 -13.92 0.19
CA GLU A 57 -12.61 -13.00 -0.15
C GLU A 57 -12.55 -11.77 0.76
N GLU A 58 -12.51 -10.59 0.15
CA GLU A 58 -12.67 -9.36 0.91
C GLU A 58 -14.16 -9.17 1.22
N VAL A 59 -14.53 -9.23 2.50
CA VAL A 59 -15.93 -9.11 2.92
C VAL A 59 -16.52 -7.78 2.42
N ARG A 60 -17.48 -7.89 1.50
CA ARG A 60 -18.29 -6.77 0.99
C ARG A 60 -19.31 -6.38 2.07
N GLU A 61 -18.95 -5.49 2.98
CA GLU A 61 -19.96 -4.82 3.82
C GLU A 61 -20.75 -3.80 2.98
N ASP A 62 -21.80 -4.26 2.29
CA ASP A 62 -23.04 -3.61 1.79
C ASP A 62 -23.02 -2.13 1.33
N SER A 63 -21.87 -1.54 1.04
CA SER A 63 -21.80 -0.08 1.00
C SER A 63 -20.90 0.48 -0.10
N GLY A 64 -21.02 -0.04 -1.33
CA GLY A 64 -20.44 0.58 -2.52
C GLY A 64 -18.92 0.78 -2.47
N ASN A 65 -18.24 -0.07 -1.70
CA ASN A 65 -16.81 0.03 -1.46
C ASN A 65 -16.04 -0.49 -2.67
N VAL A 66 -15.08 0.32 -3.12
CA VAL A 66 -14.06 -0.08 -4.09
C VAL A 66 -13.04 -0.93 -3.34
N ARG A 67 -13.13 -2.24 -3.49
CA ARG A 67 -12.18 -3.22 -2.94
C ARG A 67 -11.93 -4.29 -3.99
N PRO A 68 -10.71 -4.85 -4.10
CA PRO A 68 -10.54 -6.09 -4.84
C PRO A 68 -11.45 -7.16 -4.26
N ASP A 69 -11.92 -8.07 -5.09
CA ASP A 69 -12.72 -9.21 -4.63
C ASP A 69 -11.88 -10.21 -3.82
N TYR A 70 -10.60 -10.34 -4.18
CA TYR A 70 -9.69 -11.27 -3.51
C TYR A 70 -8.31 -10.65 -3.25
N GLY A 71 -7.79 -10.92 -2.05
CA GLY A 71 -6.36 -10.95 -1.78
C GLY A 71 -5.80 -12.34 -2.04
N VAL A 72 -4.68 -12.45 -2.75
CA VAL A 72 -4.08 -13.73 -3.17
C VAL A 72 -2.75 -13.96 -2.46
N ARG A 73 -2.66 -15.05 -1.69
CA ARG A 73 -1.41 -15.49 -1.07
C ARG A 73 -0.86 -16.72 -1.77
N VAL A 74 0.45 -16.72 -1.99
CA VAL A 74 1.21 -17.84 -2.55
C VAL A 74 2.27 -18.21 -1.52
N ASP A 75 2.26 -19.45 -1.04
CA ASP A 75 3.13 -19.94 0.04
C ASP A 75 3.11 -18.99 1.26
N ASN A 76 1.90 -18.57 1.66
CA ASN A 76 1.60 -17.63 2.76
C ASN A 76 2.07 -16.18 2.56
N LEU A 77 2.59 -15.82 1.39
CA LEU A 77 3.00 -14.44 1.08
C LEU A 77 1.98 -13.76 0.16
N ILE A 78 1.55 -12.54 0.51
CA ILE A 78 0.75 -11.70 -0.40
C ILE A 78 1.46 -11.59 -1.75
N SER A 79 0.75 -12.00 -2.80
CA SER A 79 1.29 -12.10 -4.16
C SER A 79 0.51 -11.24 -5.15
N GLY A 80 -0.72 -10.85 -4.82
CA GLY A 80 -1.50 -9.94 -5.66
C GLY A 80 -2.95 -9.85 -5.21
N HIS A 81 -3.75 -9.15 -6.01
CA HIS A 81 -5.18 -9.01 -5.80
C HIS A 81 -5.93 -9.35 -7.08
N ILE A 82 -7.19 -9.75 -6.94
CA ILE A 82 -8.08 -10.02 -8.08
C ILE A 82 -9.30 -9.11 -7.98
N GLU A 83 -9.66 -8.51 -9.10
CA GLU A 83 -10.89 -7.76 -9.27
C GLU A 83 -11.76 -8.47 -10.30
N LEU A 84 -13.01 -8.73 -9.94
CA LEU A 84 -14.01 -9.36 -10.78
C LEU A 84 -14.99 -8.32 -11.32
N LYS A 85 -15.43 -8.55 -12.55
CA LYS A 85 -16.51 -7.81 -13.18
C LYS A 85 -17.60 -8.74 -13.65
N ARG A 86 -18.80 -8.18 -13.74
CA ARG A 86 -19.92 -8.85 -14.42
C ARG A 86 -19.50 -9.26 -15.83
N PRO A 87 -19.84 -10.48 -16.28
CA PRO A 87 -19.64 -10.90 -17.65
C PRO A 87 -20.11 -9.85 -18.67
N GLY A 88 -19.30 -9.61 -19.70
CA GLY A 88 -19.58 -8.60 -20.74
C GLY A 88 -19.24 -7.16 -20.37
N THR A 89 -18.81 -6.88 -19.13
CA THR A 89 -18.27 -5.56 -18.76
C THR A 89 -16.88 -5.37 -19.35
N SER A 90 -16.65 -4.25 -20.04
CA SER A 90 -15.33 -3.86 -20.54
C SER A 90 -14.31 -3.81 -19.39
N LEU A 91 -13.13 -4.41 -19.59
CA LEU A 91 -12.00 -4.30 -18.67
C LEU A 91 -11.01 -3.19 -19.07
N ASP A 92 -11.30 -2.44 -20.14
CA ASP A 92 -10.48 -1.32 -20.58
C ASP A 92 -10.74 -0.06 -19.74
N PRO A 93 -9.77 0.41 -18.94
CA PRO A 93 -9.95 1.60 -18.12
C PRO A 93 -10.26 2.87 -18.92
N ASN A 94 -9.85 2.93 -20.20
CA ASN A 94 -10.14 4.07 -21.06
C ASN A 94 -11.64 4.21 -21.38
N THR A 95 -12.41 3.14 -21.20
CA THR A 95 -13.87 3.16 -21.38
C THR A 95 -14.62 3.68 -20.16
N TYR A 96 -13.94 3.88 -19.02
CA TYR A 96 -14.58 4.28 -17.78
C TYR A 96 -14.68 5.80 -17.65
N GLY A 97 -15.90 6.31 -17.46
CA GLY A 97 -16.09 7.71 -17.09
C GLY A 97 -15.49 8.02 -15.71
N LYS A 98 -14.84 9.17 -15.53
CA LYS A 98 -14.12 9.55 -14.29
C LYS A 98 -14.97 9.49 -13.02
N SER A 99 -16.28 9.73 -13.12
CA SER A 99 -17.22 9.72 -12.00
C SER A 99 -17.97 8.40 -11.82
N THR A 100 -17.84 7.47 -12.76
CA THR A 100 -18.49 6.15 -12.71
C THR A 100 -17.91 5.28 -11.59
N HIS A 101 -18.68 4.30 -11.13
CA HIS A 101 -18.20 3.32 -10.14
C HIS A 101 -16.89 2.65 -10.61
N ASN A 102 -16.85 2.13 -11.83
CA ASN A 102 -15.65 1.49 -12.40
C ASN A 102 -14.46 2.45 -12.52
N GLY A 103 -14.70 3.72 -12.88
CA GLY A 103 -13.65 4.72 -12.97
C GLY A 103 -13.05 5.08 -11.60
N LYS A 104 -13.88 5.17 -10.56
CA LYS A 104 -13.42 5.34 -9.17
C LYS A 104 -12.66 4.11 -8.69
N GLN A 105 -13.15 2.91 -9.04
CA GLN A 105 -12.53 1.65 -8.70
C GLN A 105 -11.13 1.51 -9.28
N TRP A 106 -11.03 1.67 -10.59
CA TRP A 106 -9.76 1.62 -11.29
C TRP A 106 -8.74 2.62 -10.73
N ARG A 107 -9.16 3.86 -10.42
CA ARG A 107 -8.25 4.88 -9.88
C ARG A 107 -7.57 4.45 -8.58
N ARG A 108 -8.26 3.68 -7.74
CA ARG A 108 -7.69 3.13 -6.50
C ARG A 108 -6.86 1.88 -6.77
N LEU A 109 -7.45 0.89 -7.48
CA LEU A 109 -6.82 -0.42 -7.66
C LEU A 109 -5.60 -0.42 -8.58
N ARG A 110 -5.49 0.54 -9.51
CA ARG A 110 -4.32 0.65 -10.39
C ARG A 110 -3.00 0.81 -9.62
N ASN A 111 -3.03 1.32 -8.39
CA ASN A 111 -1.82 1.52 -7.60
C ASN A 111 -1.24 0.21 -7.05
N LEU A 112 -1.98 -0.90 -7.14
CA LEU A 112 -1.54 -2.19 -6.64
C LEU A 112 -0.35 -2.74 -7.45
N PRO A 113 0.59 -3.43 -6.78
CA PRO A 113 1.81 -3.91 -7.42
C PRO A 113 1.58 -5.10 -8.35
N ASN A 114 0.48 -5.84 -8.16
CA ASN A 114 0.09 -6.99 -8.95
C ASN A 114 -1.43 -7.20 -8.84
N LEU A 115 -2.17 -6.84 -9.89
CA LEU A 115 -3.64 -6.90 -9.96
C LEU A 115 -4.08 -7.69 -11.18
N LEU A 116 -4.86 -8.75 -10.96
CA LEU A 116 -5.53 -9.51 -12.02
C LEU A 116 -6.99 -9.05 -12.14
N HIS A 117 -7.38 -8.56 -13.30
CA HIS A 117 -8.74 -8.05 -13.56
C HIS A 117 -9.42 -8.98 -14.56
N THR A 118 -10.64 -9.45 -14.27
CA THR A 118 -11.35 -10.38 -15.15
C THR A 118 -12.88 -10.21 -15.12
N ASN A 119 -13.53 -10.47 -16.26
CA ASN A 119 -14.98 -10.65 -16.37
C ASN A 119 -15.36 -12.11 -16.70
N GLY A 120 -14.42 -13.03 -16.49
CA GLY A 120 -14.50 -14.45 -16.83
C GLY A 120 -13.94 -14.78 -18.22
N LEU A 121 -14.23 -13.97 -19.24
CA LEU A 121 -13.76 -14.21 -20.62
C LEU A 121 -12.51 -13.41 -20.99
N GLU A 122 -12.45 -12.16 -20.56
CA GLU A 122 -11.30 -11.28 -20.73
C GLU A 122 -10.51 -11.23 -19.42
N TRP A 123 -9.18 -11.29 -19.52
CA TRP A 123 -8.25 -11.23 -18.40
C TRP A 123 -7.16 -10.20 -18.69
N ARG A 124 -6.86 -9.36 -17.70
CA ARG A 124 -5.80 -8.34 -17.78
C ARG A 124 -4.95 -8.38 -16.51
N LEU A 125 -3.64 -8.38 -16.68
CA LEU A 125 -2.68 -8.28 -15.59
C LEU A 125 -2.11 -6.85 -15.53
N TRP A 126 -2.21 -6.21 -14.38
CA TRP A 126 -1.74 -4.83 -14.16
C TRP A 126 -0.68 -4.78 -13.06
N ARG A 127 0.31 -3.91 -13.21
CA ARG A 127 1.30 -3.59 -12.18
C ARG A 127 1.48 -2.07 -12.14
N TYR A 128 1.11 -1.44 -11.02
CA TYR A 128 1.18 0.02 -10.87
C TYR A 128 0.50 0.79 -12.01
N GLY A 129 -0.62 0.26 -12.52
CA GLY A 129 -1.44 0.87 -13.56
C GLY A 129 -0.99 0.59 -14.99
N GLU A 130 0.16 -0.06 -15.15
CA GLU A 130 0.69 -0.50 -16.44
C GLU A 130 0.20 -1.90 -16.78
N LEU A 131 -0.25 -2.10 -18.02
CA LEU A 131 -0.70 -3.40 -18.51
C LEU A 131 0.51 -4.29 -18.77
N VAL A 132 0.53 -5.48 -18.17
CA VAL A 132 1.56 -6.49 -18.40
C VAL A 132 1.11 -7.41 -19.53
N GLY A 133 1.81 -7.31 -20.67
CA GLY A 133 1.44 -8.07 -21.87
C GLY A 133 0.21 -7.50 -22.54
N SER A 134 -0.60 -8.37 -23.15
CA SER A 134 -1.85 -8.01 -23.83
C SER A 134 -3.06 -8.61 -23.12
N PRO A 135 -4.27 -8.03 -23.27
CA PRO A 135 -5.49 -8.64 -22.75
C PRO A 135 -5.68 -10.04 -23.34
N VAL A 136 -5.96 -11.01 -22.50
CA VAL A 136 -6.17 -12.40 -22.91
C VAL A 136 -7.67 -12.68 -22.96
N HIS A 137 -8.13 -13.26 -24.05
CA HIS A 137 -9.54 -13.64 -24.26
C HIS A 137 -9.65 -15.16 -24.36
N LEU A 138 -10.57 -15.76 -23.61
CA LEU A 138 -10.91 -17.16 -23.75
C LEU A 138 -11.76 -17.40 -25.00
N ASP A 139 -11.69 -18.60 -25.58
CA ASP A 139 -12.29 -18.92 -26.87
C ASP A 139 -13.82 -19.20 -26.76
N ALA A 140 -14.56 -18.20 -26.28
CA ALA A 140 -16.02 -18.27 -26.16
C ALA A 140 -16.67 -16.89 -26.27
N ALA A 141 -17.83 -16.83 -26.92
CA ALA A 141 -18.63 -15.61 -26.98
C ALA A 141 -19.39 -15.31 -25.66
N SER A 142 -19.69 -16.35 -24.87
CA SER A 142 -20.36 -16.24 -23.58
C SER A 142 -20.14 -17.50 -22.76
N LEU A 143 -19.70 -17.37 -21.50
CA LEU A 143 -19.55 -18.51 -20.59
C LEU A 143 -20.89 -19.19 -20.25
N ALA A 144 -21.98 -18.42 -20.17
CA ALA A 144 -23.30 -18.94 -19.81
C ALA A 144 -23.90 -19.86 -20.89
N THR A 145 -23.61 -19.58 -22.17
CA THR A 145 -24.19 -20.30 -23.32
C THR A 145 -23.18 -21.12 -24.11
N HIS A 146 -21.89 -21.09 -23.75
CA HIS A 146 -20.85 -21.85 -24.44
C HIS A 146 -21.20 -23.34 -24.54
N LYS A 147 -20.94 -23.92 -25.72
CA LYS A 147 -21.15 -25.34 -26.01
C LYS A 147 -19.80 -25.95 -26.35
N GLY A 148 -19.51 -27.11 -25.76
CA GLY A 148 -18.24 -27.80 -25.95
C GLY A 148 -17.20 -27.45 -24.89
N ARG A 149 -15.95 -27.79 -25.19
CA ARG A 149 -14.80 -27.61 -24.30
C ARG A 149 -14.27 -26.18 -24.45
N LEU A 150 -14.26 -25.41 -23.36
CA LEU A 150 -13.64 -24.09 -23.34
C LEU A 150 -12.13 -24.22 -23.56
N THR A 151 -11.59 -23.42 -24.46
CA THR A 151 -10.15 -23.32 -24.70
C THR A 151 -9.64 -21.92 -24.42
N ALA A 152 -8.33 -21.81 -24.25
CA ALA A 152 -7.63 -20.57 -23.99
C ALA A 152 -6.37 -20.50 -24.85
N PRO A 153 -5.95 -19.29 -25.23
CA PRO A 153 -4.69 -19.12 -25.94
C PRO A 153 -3.50 -19.37 -24.99
N PRO A 154 -2.30 -19.74 -25.51
CA PRO A 154 -1.13 -20.07 -24.68
C PRO A 154 -0.72 -18.95 -23.70
N GLU A 155 -0.97 -17.70 -24.07
CA GLU A 155 -0.71 -16.50 -23.29
C GLU A 155 -1.46 -16.52 -21.95
N PHE A 156 -2.60 -17.22 -21.85
CA PHE A 156 -3.35 -17.32 -20.60
C PHE A 156 -2.52 -18.03 -19.52
N LYS A 157 -1.88 -19.15 -19.86
CA LYS A 157 -0.99 -19.87 -18.94
C LYS A 157 0.13 -18.96 -18.47
N THR A 158 0.78 -18.25 -19.39
CA THR A 158 1.86 -17.31 -19.09
C THR A 158 1.39 -16.18 -18.17
N MET A 159 0.19 -15.65 -18.38
CA MET A 159 -0.40 -14.62 -17.51
C MET A 159 -0.63 -15.14 -16.09
N LEU A 160 -1.24 -16.33 -15.92
CA LEU A 160 -1.47 -16.92 -14.60
C LEU A 160 -0.15 -17.25 -13.88
N THR A 161 0.84 -17.78 -14.60
CA THR A 161 2.19 -18.00 -14.06
C THR A 161 2.85 -16.68 -13.65
N SER A 162 2.72 -15.62 -14.45
CA SER A 162 3.27 -14.29 -14.14
C SER A 162 2.59 -13.64 -12.94
N PHE A 163 1.28 -13.83 -12.78
CA PHE A 163 0.50 -13.32 -11.65
C PHE A 163 0.85 -14.04 -10.34
N LEU A 164 0.77 -15.37 -10.32
CA LEU A 164 1.05 -16.18 -9.11
C LEU A 164 2.54 -16.31 -8.81
N GLY A 165 3.41 -16.10 -9.78
CA GLY A 165 4.86 -16.06 -9.60
C GLY A 165 5.39 -14.66 -9.30
N TRP A 166 4.53 -13.67 -9.05
CA TRP A 166 4.97 -12.32 -8.76
C TRP A 166 5.79 -12.26 -7.47
N GLY A 167 6.86 -11.47 -7.51
CA GLY A 167 7.65 -11.11 -6.34
C GLY A 167 8.12 -9.66 -6.46
N PRO A 168 8.42 -9.01 -5.32
CA PRO A 168 8.87 -7.63 -5.31
C PRO A 168 10.23 -7.50 -6.02
N THR A 169 10.34 -6.50 -6.91
CA THR A 169 11.59 -6.20 -7.62
C THR A 169 12.54 -5.42 -6.73
N PRO A 170 13.86 -5.68 -6.78
CA PRO A 170 14.83 -4.92 -5.99
C PRO A 170 14.71 -3.41 -6.15
N ILE A 171 14.62 -2.72 -5.02
CA ILE A 171 14.57 -1.25 -4.93
C ILE A 171 15.95 -0.77 -4.49
N THR A 172 16.64 -0.06 -5.38
CA THR A 172 18.04 0.35 -5.18
C THR A 172 18.26 1.85 -5.36
N SER A 173 17.19 2.65 -5.49
CA SER A 173 17.28 4.11 -5.60
C SER A 173 16.13 4.79 -4.87
N ILE A 174 16.36 6.03 -4.40
CA ILE A 174 15.34 6.86 -3.74
C ILE A 174 14.13 7.05 -4.64
N SER A 175 14.35 7.40 -5.92
CA SER A 175 13.26 7.61 -6.89
C SER A 175 12.39 6.36 -7.05
N ARG A 176 13.00 5.17 -7.16
CA ARG A 176 12.24 3.92 -7.26
C ARG A 176 11.47 3.63 -5.97
N LEU A 177 12.10 3.85 -4.81
CA LEU A 177 11.45 3.66 -3.51
C LEU A 177 10.21 4.56 -3.38
N VAL A 178 10.38 5.86 -3.64
CA VAL A 178 9.30 6.86 -3.61
C VAL A 178 8.17 6.52 -4.57
N ASN A 179 8.48 6.24 -5.83
CA ASN A 179 7.49 5.88 -6.85
C ASN A 179 6.73 4.59 -6.51
N THR A 180 7.32 3.74 -5.66
CA THR A 180 6.70 2.49 -5.21
C THR A 180 5.82 2.72 -3.97
N ILE A 181 6.29 3.46 -2.97
CA ILE A 181 5.56 3.62 -1.70
C ILE A 181 4.49 4.71 -1.75
N ALA A 182 4.67 5.78 -2.54
CA ALA A 182 3.70 6.88 -2.58
C ALA A 182 2.30 6.44 -3.08
N PRO A 183 2.16 5.65 -4.16
CA PRO A 183 0.85 5.14 -4.58
C PRO A 183 0.20 4.20 -3.55
N LEU A 184 1.00 3.42 -2.83
CA LEU A 184 0.52 2.51 -1.78
C LEU A 184 0.14 3.26 -0.50
N ALA A 185 0.86 4.33 -0.16
CA ALA A 185 0.49 5.24 0.92
C ALA A 185 -0.86 5.91 0.62
N ALA A 186 -1.06 6.35 -0.63
CA ALA A 186 -2.34 6.93 -1.05
C ALA A 186 -3.47 5.89 -0.97
N LEU A 187 -3.21 4.65 -1.38
CA LEU A 187 -4.16 3.55 -1.22
C LEU A 187 -4.50 3.30 0.26
N LEU A 188 -3.50 3.31 1.14
CA LEU A 188 -3.67 3.14 2.58
C LEU A 188 -4.52 4.25 3.19
N ARG A 189 -4.24 5.53 2.85
CA ARG A 189 -5.05 6.67 3.29
C ARG A 189 -6.52 6.49 2.89
N GLU A 190 -6.77 6.14 1.63
CA GLU A 190 -8.14 5.94 1.14
C GLU A 190 -8.83 4.78 1.88
N GLU A 191 -8.12 3.67 2.15
CA GLU A 191 -8.73 2.54 2.85
C GLU A 191 -9.07 2.89 4.31
N VAL A 192 -8.22 3.65 5.00
CA VAL A 192 -8.54 4.15 6.35
C VAL A 192 -9.78 5.05 6.32
N LEU A 193 -9.91 5.95 5.33
CA LEU A 193 -11.10 6.79 5.16
C LEU A 193 -12.37 5.97 4.94
N GLU A 194 -12.30 4.94 4.10
CA GLU A 194 -13.44 4.08 3.84
C GLU A 194 -13.80 3.23 5.07
N SER A 195 -12.81 2.70 5.79
CA SER A 195 -13.05 1.98 7.06
C SER A 195 -13.74 2.88 8.10
N LEU A 196 -13.37 4.15 8.20
CA LEU A 196 -14.05 5.12 9.08
C LEU A 196 -15.51 5.32 8.68
N LYS A 197 -15.79 5.51 7.38
CA LYS A 197 -17.15 5.69 6.86
C LYS A 197 -18.01 4.44 7.09
N ALA A 198 -17.45 3.25 6.82
CA ALA A 198 -18.12 1.97 7.04
C ALA A 198 -18.48 1.77 8.52
N ASN A 199 -17.53 1.98 9.42
CA ASN A 199 -17.76 1.87 10.87
C ASN A 199 -18.87 2.80 11.37
N ARG A 200 -18.93 4.05 10.88
CA ARG A 200 -20.03 4.97 11.24
C ARG A 200 -21.38 4.54 10.69
N ARG A 201 -21.42 4.03 9.45
CA ARG A 201 -22.65 3.47 8.87
C ARG A 201 -23.14 2.29 9.71
N HIS A 202 -22.24 1.38 10.11
CA HIS A 202 -22.58 0.23 10.94
C HIS A 202 -23.03 0.66 12.35
N ALA A 203 -22.34 1.62 12.97
CA ALA A 203 -22.72 2.21 14.25
C ALA A 203 -24.14 2.76 14.22
N LYS A 204 -24.48 3.51 13.16
CA LYS A 204 -25.82 4.06 12.96
C LYS A 204 -26.87 2.97 12.73
N ALA A 205 -26.55 1.93 11.95
CA ALA A 205 -27.47 0.85 11.63
C ALA A 205 -27.77 -0.06 12.83
N THR A 206 -26.76 -0.32 13.66
CA THR A 206 -26.86 -1.24 14.81
C THR A 206 -27.19 -0.56 16.14
N GLY A 207 -27.10 0.78 16.20
CA GLY A 207 -27.21 1.53 17.46
C GLY A 207 -26.02 1.33 18.41
N ARG A 208 -24.97 0.61 17.98
CA ARG A 208 -23.75 0.40 18.77
C ARG A 208 -22.95 1.71 18.86
N PRO A 209 -22.44 2.11 20.05
CA PRO A 209 -21.66 3.33 20.18
C PRO A 209 -20.40 3.30 19.31
N GLU A 210 -20.12 4.39 18.60
CA GLU A 210 -18.97 4.52 17.68
C GLU A 210 -17.63 4.16 18.31
N ALA A 211 -17.46 4.42 19.62
CA ALA A 211 -16.23 4.11 20.36
C ALA A 211 -15.86 2.62 20.39
N HIS A 212 -16.78 1.71 20.06
CA HIS A 212 -16.53 0.28 20.00
C HIS A 212 -15.98 -0.20 18.65
N TYR A 213 -15.87 0.70 17.66
CA TYR A 213 -15.30 0.38 16.36
C TYR A 213 -13.80 0.73 16.37
N PRO A 214 -12.90 -0.22 16.02
CA PRO A 214 -11.45 -0.04 16.18
C PRO A 214 -10.90 1.26 15.60
N PHE A 215 -11.25 1.61 14.36
CA PHE A 215 -10.74 2.84 13.72
C PHE A 215 -11.31 4.14 14.31
N ILE A 216 -12.54 4.12 14.84
CA ILE A 216 -13.11 5.32 15.47
C ILE A 216 -12.50 5.52 16.86
N GLY A 217 -12.29 4.43 17.62
CA GLY A 217 -11.51 4.45 18.85
C GLY A 217 -10.09 4.97 18.63
N LEU A 218 -9.38 4.40 17.66
CA LEU A 218 -8.02 4.81 17.29
C LEU A 218 -7.95 6.30 16.90
N LYS A 219 -8.90 6.78 16.08
CA LYS A 219 -8.98 8.19 15.72
C LYS A 219 -9.19 9.08 16.96
N ARG A 220 -10.07 8.69 17.87
CA ARG A 220 -10.34 9.44 19.10
C ARG A 220 -9.07 9.56 19.94
N ASP A 221 -8.36 8.46 20.11
CA ASP A 221 -7.15 8.42 20.94
C ASP A 221 -6.03 9.24 20.28
N TRP A 222 -5.87 9.14 18.95
CA TRP A 222 -4.95 9.98 18.18
C TRP A 222 -5.28 11.48 18.27
N ARG A 223 -6.57 11.86 18.21
CA ARG A 223 -7.00 13.25 18.43
C ARG A 223 -6.70 13.73 19.84
N ALA A 224 -6.92 12.89 20.85
CA ALA A 224 -6.65 13.24 22.24
C ALA A 224 -5.16 13.47 22.51
N SER A 225 -4.28 12.73 21.83
CA SER A 225 -2.83 12.76 22.10
C SER A 225 -2.01 13.68 21.19
N LEU A 226 -2.43 13.92 19.93
CA LEU A 226 -1.58 14.60 18.94
C LEU A 226 -2.26 15.80 18.28
N TYR A 227 -3.47 15.63 17.75
CA TYR A 227 -4.17 16.69 17.00
C TYR A 227 -5.67 16.76 17.36
N PRO A 228 -6.05 17.55 18.39
CA PRO A 228 -7.41 17.58 18.94
C PRO A 228 -8.52 17.89 17.93
N HIS A 229 -8.19 18.58 16.84
CA HIS A 229 -9.14 19.06 15.82
C HIS A 229 -9.06 18.33 14.48
N ALA A 230 -8.34 17.20 14.39
CA ALA A 230 -8.13 16.55 13.09
C ALA A 230 -9.41 16.02 12.44
N THR A 231 -9.57 16.32 11.15
CA THR A 231 -10.63 15.76 10.30
C THR A 231 -10.38 14.26 10.01
N ASP A 232 -11.30 13.59 9.33
CA ASP A 232 -11.06 12.19 8.93
C ASP A 232 -9.91 12.10 7.92
N GLU A 233 -9.85 13.06 7.00
CA GLU A 233 -8.82 13.21 5.98
C GLU A 233 -7.45 13.41 6.61
N GLN A 234 -7.35 14.34 7.57
CA GLN A 234 -6.09 14.59 8.29
C GLN A 234 -5.65 13.37 9.12
N PHE A 235 -6.59 12.66 9.73
CA PHE A 235 -6.27 11.44 10.48
C PHE A 235 -5.79 10.32 9.54
N ALA A 236 -6.51 10.05 8.45
CA ALA A 236 -6.16 9.00 7.51
C ALA A 236 -4.83 9.28 6.81
N ASP A 237 -4.57 10.55 6.50
CA ASP A 237 -3.31 10.99 5.94
C ASP A 237 -2.16 10.82 6.95
N GLY A 238 -2.33 11.30 8.18
CA GLY A 238 -1.36 11.11 9.26
C GLY A 238 -1.10 9.63 9.56
N PHE A 239 -2.13 8.78 9.53
CA PHE A 239 -2.02 7.33 9.66
C PHE A 239 -1.13 6.76 8.56
N ALA A 240 -1.46 7.04 7.29
CA ALA A 240 -0.75 6.48 6.15
C ALA A 240 0.72 6.89 6.12
N GLN A 241 1.00 8.18 6.36
CA GLN A 241 2.36 8.68 6.46
C GLN A 241 3.11 8.03 7.63
N THR A 242 2.51 7.96 8.83
CA THR A 242 3.17 7.38 10.01
C THR A 242 3.56 5.92 9.78
N VAL A 243 2.66 5.10 9.23
CA VAL A 243 2.94 3.69 8.96
C VAL A 243 4.04 3.54 7.91
N VAL A 244 3.94 4.26 6.78
CA VAL A 244 4.93 4.16 5.70
C VAL A 244 6.30 4.61 6.18
N PHE A 245 6.39 5.72 6.91
CA PHE A 245 7.68 6.22 7.40
C PHE A 245 8.24 5.37 8.54
N ALA A 246 7.41 4.78 9.41
CA ALA A 246 7.88 3.80 10.38
C ALA A 246 8.53 2.59 9.69
N LEU A 247 7.93 2.10 8.60
CA LEU A 247 8.52 1.03 7.79
C LEU A 247 9.80 1.50 7.07
N VAL A 248 9.86 2.73 6.56
CA VAL A 248 11.11 3.25 5.96
C VAL A 248 12.23 3.40 7.00
N VAL A 249 11.92 3.83 8.22
CA VAL A 249 12.88 3.85 9.33
C VAL A 249 13.34 2.44 9.68
N ALA A 250 12.42 1.46 9.73
CA ALA A 250 12.79 0.08 9.97
C ALA A 250 13.76 -0.45 8.89
N LEU A 251 13.54 -0.10 7.62
CA LEU A 251 14.49 -0.41 6.54
C LEU A 251 15.85 0.23 6.77
N SER A 252 15.89 1.48 7.22
CA SER A 252 17.16 2.18 7.45
C SER A 252 17.97 1.62 8.60
N GLU A 253 17.30 1.03 9.59
CA GLU A 253 17.90 0.32 10.72
C GLU A 253 18.25 -1.14 10.40
N GLY A 254 17.98 -1.61 9.18
CA GLY A 254 18.29 -2.98 8.76
C GLY A 254 17.33 -4.04 9.30
N ILE A 255 16.14 -3.66 9.74
CA ILE A 255 15.11 -4.58 10.23
C ILE A 255 14.57 -5.42 9.06
N SER A 256 14.51 -6.74 9.26
CA SER A 256 14.03 -7.67 8.23
C SER A 256 12.51 -7.69 8.14
N PHE A 257 11.98 -7.54 6.92
CA PHE A 257 10.55 -7.70 6.63
C PHE A 257 10.15 -9.10 6.15
N THR A 258 11.09 -10.03 6.13
CA THR A 258 10.88 -11.38 5.57
C THR A 258 10.49 -12.42 6.61
N THR A 259 10.74 -12.14 7.90
CA THR A 259 10.73 -13.15 8.97
C THR A 259 9.93 -12.77 10.21
N GLY A 260 9.05 -11.76 10.14
CA GLY A 260 8.32 -11.27 11.31
C GLY A 260 6.97 -10.64 10.99
N SER A 261 6.13 -10.52 12.01
CA SER A 261 4.88 -9.78 11.96
C SER A 261 5.13 -8.27 12.03
N LEU A 262 4.11 -7.47 11.71
CA LEU A 262 4.20 -6.02 11.86
C LEU A 262 4.48 -5.57 13.30
N ARG A 263 4.01 -6.34 14.28
CA ARG A 263 4.26 -6.15 15.70
C ARG A 263 5.73 -6.38 16.07
N ASP A 264 6.37 -7.35 15.44
CA ASP A 264 7.79 -7.63 15.65
C ASP A 264 8.63 -6.44 15.13
N ILE A 265 8.29 -5.95 13.93
CA ILE A 265 8.90 -4.74 13.35
C ILE A 265 8.72 -3.54 14.30
N ALA A 266 7.51 -3.31 14.81
CA ALA A 266 7.23 -2.21 15.74
C ALA A 266 8.05 -2.32 17.05
N THR A 267 8.20 -3.54 17.57
CA THR A 267 8.99 -3.82 18.77
C THR A 267 10.48 -3.55 18.54
N GLU A 268 11.02 -3.95 17.39
CA GLU A 268 12.41 -3.67 17.03
C GLU A 268 12.67 -2.17 16.86
N ILE A 269 11.79 -1.44 16.15
CA ILE A 269 11.89 0.04 16.03
C ILE A 269 11.89 0.71 17.41
N GLN A 270 11.04 0.23 18.34
CA GLN A 270 10.89 0.85 19.66
C GLN A 270 12.20 0.89 20.47
N SER A 271 13.14 -0.03 20.19
CA SER A 271 14.45 -0.06 20.86
C SER A 271 15.29 1.20 20.62
N GLN A 272 15.17 1.82 19.44
CA GLN A 272 15.91 3.03 19.05
C GLN A 272 15.01 4.27 18.91
N HIS A 273 13.76 4.07 18.51
CA HIS A 273 12.78 5.11 18.25
C HIS A 273 11.48 4.83 19.03
N SER A 274 11.54 5.01 20.34
CA SER A 274 10.48 4.59 21.27
C SER A 274 9.08 5.12 20.93
N LEU A 275 8.96 6.39 20.55
CA LEU A 275 7.69 6.99 20.14
C LEU A 275 7.16 6.37 18.85
N LEU A 276 8.02 6.24 17.83
CA LEU A 276 7.65 5.73 16.51
C LEU A 276 7.23 4.26 16.56
N GLY A 277 7.98 3.42 17.27
CA GLY A 277 7.64 2.01 17.44
C GLY A 277 6.31 1.82 18.16
N ARG A 278 6.06 2.57 19.25
CA ARG A 278 4.76 2.55 19.95
C ARG A 278 3.61 3.04 19.09
N SER A 279 3.83 4.10 18.30
CA SER A 279 2.82 4.58 17.36
C SER A 279 2.50 3.52 16.31
N LEU A 280 3.50 2.85 15.73
CA LEU A 280 3.26 1.79 14.75
C LEU A 280 2.47 0.63 15.37
N ASP A 281 2.85 0.17 16.57
CA ASP A 281 2.15 -0.93 17.27
C ASP A 281 0.68 -0.57 17.52
N LEU A 282 0.43 0.59 18.15
CA LEU A 282 -0.94 1.06 18.44
C LEU A 282 -1.79 1.25 17.18
N LEU A 283 -1.21 1.76 16.09
CA LEU A 283 -1.94 1.97 14.84
C LEU A 283 -2.30 0.66 14.14
N THR A 284 -1.62 -0.45 14.45
CA THR A 284 -1.72 -1.70 13.67
C THR A 284 -2.21 -2.92 14.46
N GLU A 285 -2.32 -2.83 15.79
CA GLU A 285 -2.66 -3.91 16.71
C GLU A 285 -3.90 -4.74 16.34
N HIS A 286 -4.92 -4.10 15.75
CA HIS A 286 -6.21 -4.74 15.44
C HIS A 286 -6.53 -4.75 13.94
N LEU A 287 -5.51 -4.65 13.10
CA LEU A 287 -5.70 -4.47 11.66
C LEU A 287 -5.41 -5.72 10.82
N THR A 288 -4.86 -6.79 11.39
CA THR A 288 -4.39 -7.98 10.67
C THR A 288 -5.44 -8.57 9.72
N ASP A 289 -6.69 -8.68 10.17
CA ASP A 289 -7.79 -9.26 9.39
C ASP A 289 -8.65 -8.18 8.69
N SER A 290 -8.10 -6.99 8.49
CA SER A 290 -8.77 -5.87 7.82
C SER A 290 -8.16 -5.57 6.45
N THR A 291 -8.93 -4.88 5.62
CA THR A 291 -8.45 -4.38 4.32
C THR A 291 -7.27 -3.40 4.47
N VAL A 292 -7.27 -2.60 5.54
CA VAL A 292 -6.12 -1.75 5.89
C VAL A 292 -4.88 -2.61 6.18
N GLY A 293 -5.05 -3.71 6.91
CA GLY A 293 -4.00 -4.69 7.16
C GLY A 293 -3.41 -5.28 5.88
N LEU A 294 -4.26 -5.63 4.91
CA LEU A 294 -3.83 -6.16 3.60
C LEU A 294 -3.00 -5.15 2.81
N VAL A 295 -3.37 -3.86 2.84
CA VAL A 295 -2.58 -2.80 2.21
C VAL A 295 -1.23 -2.64 2.92
N ILE A 296 -1.21 -2.71 4.25
CA ILE A 296 0.04 -2.65 5.03
C ILE A 296 0.94 -3.86 4.76
N GLU A 297 0.38 -5.06 4.65
CA GLU A 297 1.10 -6.27 4.26
C GLU A 297 1.68 -6.13 2.85
N THR A 298 0.91 -5.56 1.92
CA THR A 298 1.37 -5.25 0.55
C THR A 298 2.54 -4.26 0.55
N ILE A 299 2.46 -3.19 1.36
CA ILE A 299 3.56 -2.22 1.54
C ILE A 299 4.80 -2.92 2.09
N THR A 300 4.65 -3.68 3.18
CA THR A 300 5.74 -4.40 3.85
C THR A 300 6.40 -5.41 2.90
N ARG A 301 5.59 -6.18 2.16
CA ARG A 301 6.08 -7.12 1.16
C ARG A 301 6.84 -6.43 0.05
N THR A 302 6.33 -5.31 -0.45
CA THR A 302 7.00 -4.54 -1.50
C THR A 302 8.34 -3.99 -1.01
N LEU A 303 8.36 -3.45 0.21
CA LEU A 303 9.56 -2.92 0.84
C LEU A 303 10.61 -3.98 1.16
N SER A 304 10.21 -5.26 1.35
CA SER A 304 11.15 -6.36 1.65
C SER A 304 12.24 -6.58 0.59
N ALA A 305 12.07 -6.08 -0.64
CA ALA A 305 13.08 -6.14 -1.69
C ALA A 305 14.00 -4.90 -1.73
N THR A 306 13.90 -4.00 -0.75
CA THR A 306 14.70 -2.76 -0.71
C THR A 306 16.12 -3.06 -0.27
N GLN A 307 17.09 -2.52 -1.01
CA GLN A 307 18.51 -2.60 -0.68
C GLN A 307 18.96 -1.24 -0.15
N TRP A 308 18.72 -1.01 1.15
CA TRP A 308 18.92 0.31 1.77
C TRP A 308 20.35 0.82 1.61
N ASP A 309 21.37 -0.02 1.74
CA ASP A 309 22.78 0.38 1.58
C ASP A 309 23.08 1.03 0.23
N LYS A 310 22.40 0.58 -0.84
CA LYS A 310 22.55 1.18 -2.18
C LYS A 310 21.80 2.50 -2.32
N ILE A 311 20.75 2.69 -1.53
CA ILE A 311 19.94 3.91 -1.50
C ILE A 311 20.66 4.98 -0.67
N SER A 312 21.15 4.62 0.52
CA SER A 312 21.80 5.54 1.44
C SER A 312 23.19 5.94 0.95
N GLY A 313 23.94 5.02 0.34
CA GLY A 313 25.33 5.26 -0.04
C GLY A 313 26.21 5.71 1.14
N GLY A 314 25.82 5.34 2.37
CA GLY A 314 26.45 5.81 3.62
C GLY A 314 26.03 7.21 4.09
N ASN A 315 25.16 7.91 3.36
CA ASN A 315 24.65 9.22 3.74
C ASN A 315 23.39 9.10 4.63
N GLN A 316 23.48 9.62 5.86
CA GLN A 316 22.37 9.63 6.81
C GLN A 316 21.26 10.62 6.43
N ASP A 317 21.56 11.65 5.62
CA ASP A 317 20.58 12.68 5.22
C ASP A 317 19.66 12.21 4.09
N VAL A 318 19.88 11.00 3.56
CA VAL A 318 19.05 10.40 2.50
C VAL A 318 17.58 10.30 2.88
N TYR A 319 17.29 10.13 4.18
CA TYR A 319 15.92 10.11 4.70
C TYR A 319 15.17 11.44 4.43
N LEU A 320 15.87 12.57 4.47
CA LEU A 320 15.28 13.91 4.30
C LEU A 320 14.89 14.16 2.85
N HIS A 321 15.78 13.78 1.92
CA HIS A 321 15.47 13.79 0.49
C HIS A 321 14.33 12.83 0.16
N LEU A 322 14.28 11.67 0.83
CA LEU A 322 13.19 10.71 0.67
C LEU A 322 11.85 11.30 1.07
N TYR A 323 11.76 11.99 2.22
CA TYR A 323 10.51 12.60 2.69
C TYR A 323 9.99 13.68 1.72
N GLU A 324 10.88 14.56 1.24
CA GLU A 324 10.53 15.59 0.27
C GLU A 324 10.00 14.99 -1.04
N HIS A 325 10.75 14.06 -1.64
CA HIS A 325 10.35 13.39 -2.88
C HIS A 325 9.08 12.55 -2.69
N PHE A 326 8.91 11.94 -1.52
CA PHE A 326 7.70 11.21 -1.17
C PHE A 326 6.49 12.14 -1.21
N LEU A 327 6.52 13.28 -0.51
CA LEU A 327 5.39 14.21 -0.50
C LEU A 327 5.11 14.80 -1.89
N GLU A 328 6.14 15.01 -2.71
CA GLU A 328 5.95 15.43 -4.10
C GLU A 328 5.14 14.42 -4.92
N ALA A 329 5.40 13.11 -4.73
CA ALA A 329 4.67 12.04 -5.42
C ALA A 329 3.32 11.70 -4.76
N TYR A 330 3.22 11.81 -3.43
CA TYR A 330 2.08 11.40 -2.63
C TYR A 330 1.00 12.50 -2.55
N ASP A 331 1.39 13.72 -2.20
CA ASP A 331 0.50 14.87 -2.05
C ASP A 331 1.26 16.20 -2.25
N PRO A 332 1.40 16.66 -3.51
CA PRO A 332 2.21 17.84 -3.83
C PRO A 332 1.63 19.14 -3.24
N GLU A 333 0.33 19.19 -2.96
CA GLU A 333 -0.29 20.35 -2.30
C GLU A 333 0.03 20.35 -0.81
N LEU A 334 -0.03 19.20 -0.15
CA LEU A 334 0.42 19.06 1.24
C LEU A 334 1.91 19.38 1.39
N ARG A 335 2.76 19.00 0.42
CA ARG A 335 4.17 19.40 0.40
C ARG A 335 4.33 20.92 0.45
N LYS A 336 3.59 21.64 -0.41
CA LYS A 336 3.64 23.11 -0.47
C LYS A 336 3.13 23.74 0.82
N GLN A 337 2.02 23.23 1.37
CA GLN A 337 1.40 23.77 2.59
C GLN A 337 2.25 23.53 3.84
N SER A 338 2.89 22.36 3.94
CA SER A 338 3.74 21.99 5.08
C SER A 338 5.14 22.59 5.03
N GLY A 339 5.55 23.16 3.88
CA GLY A 339 6.90 23.71 3.72
C GLY A 339 7.99 22.64 3.78
N SER A 340 7.66 21.39 3.43
CA SER A 340 8.57 20.25 3.51
C SER A 340 9.59 20.28 2.36
N TYR A 341 10.57 21.16 2.50
CA TYR A 341 11.69 21.33 1.57
C TYR A 341 13.00 21.13 2.31
N TYR A 342 13.88 20.32 1.72
CA TYR A 342 15.25 20.22 2.20
C TYR A 342 15.98 21.54 1.95
N THR A 343 16.51 22.14 3.02
CA THR A 343 17.40 23.30 2.89
C THR A 343 18.83 22.79 2.73
N PRO A 344 19.53 23.12 1.62
CA PRO A 344 20.89 22.67 1.40
C PRO A 344 21.84 22.99 2.56
N ALA A 345 22.74 22.06 2.88
CA ALA A 345 23.69 22.21 3.99
C ALA A 345 24.50 23.52 3.91
N ASP A 346 24.87 23.98 2.70
CA ASP A 346 25.58 25.24 2.49
C ASP A 346 24.76 26.46 2.90
N VAL A 347 23.44 26.43 2.65
CA VAL A 347 22.51 27.48 3.05
C VAL A 347 22.35 27.49 4.57
N VAL A 348 22.15 26.32 5.17
CA VAL A 348 22.08 26.18 6.64
C VAL A 348 23.36 26.71 7.29
N THR A 349 24.52 26.30 6.79
CA THR A 349 25.84 26.77 7.25
C THR A 349 26.00 28.29 7.12
N GLY A 350 25.52 28.86 6.01
CA GLY A 350 25.51 30.31 5.81
C GLY A 350 24.64 31.03 6.85
N MET A 351 23.43 30.52 7.11
CA MET A 351 22.49 31.08 8.09
C MET A 351 23.03 31.01 9.52
N THR A 352 23.58 29.87 9.93
CA THR A 352 24.12 29.68 11.28
C THR A 352 25.36 30.56 11.51
N ARG A 353 26.26 30.67 10.52
CA ARG A 353 27.41 31.57 10.59
C ARG A 353 26.99 33.04 10.68
N LEU A 354 25.96 33.45 9.94
CA LEU A 354 25.45 34.82 10.00
C LEU A 354 24.86 35.14 11.38
N ALA A 355 24.09 34.20 11.96
CA ALA A 355 23.56 34.33 13.31
C ALA A 355 24.68 34.46 14.36
N ASP A 356 25.71 33.60 14.27
CA ASP A 356 26.87 33.65 15.17
C ASP A 356 27.63 34.99 15.06
N GLN A 357 27.86 35.48 13.84
CA GLN A 357 28.48 36.79 13.62
C GLN A 357 27.65 37.94 14.18
N ALA A 358 26.32 37.88 14.06
CA ALA A 358 25.45 38.90 14.62
C ALA A 358 25.53 38.94 16.16
N LEU A 359 25.57 37.78 16.81
CA LEU A 359 25.72 37.69 18.27
C LEU A 359 27.06 38.29 18.73
N LYS A 360 28.15 37.97 18.03
CA LYS A 360 29.50 38.45 18.34
C LYS A 360 29.67 39.94 18.09
N ASN A 361 29.25 40.42 16.93
CA ASN A 361 29.58 41.77 16.46
C ASN A 361 28.55 42.84 16.84
N HIS A 362 27.29 42.45 17.09
CA HIS A 362 26.20 43.40 17.32
C HIS A 362 25.53 43.25 18.68
N MET A 363 25.58 42.07 19.30
CA MET A 363 24.94 41.81 20.59
C MET A 363 25.92 41.71 21.76
N GLY A 364 27.22 41.81 21.48
CA GLY A 364 28.26 41.80 22.51
C GLY A 364 28.40 40.44 23.22
N ILE A 365 28.08 39.34 22.53
CA ILE A 365 28.20 37.96 23.03
C ILE A 365 29.42 37.33 22.34
N PRO A 366 30.63 37.37 22.93
CA PRO A 366 31.87 36.97 22.24
C PRO A 366 31.90 35.50 21.85
N ASP A 367 31.23 34.66 22.63
CA ASP A 367 31.13 33.21 22.42
C ASP A 367 30.03 32.86 21.38
N GLY A 368 29.27 33.85 20.89
CA GLY A 368 28.24 33.68 19.88
C GLY A 368 27.24 32.57 20.21
N LEU A 369 27.01 31.65 19.28
CA LEU A 369 26.07 30.52 19.45
C LEU A 369 26.50 29.53 20.54
N SER A 370 27.78 29.51 20.93
CA SER A 370 28.28 28.62 21.99
C SER A 370 28.06 29.16 23.41
N SER A 371 27.57 30.41 23.54
CA SER A 371 27.29 31.02 24.84
C SER A 371 26.15 30.32 25.58
N ARG A 372 26.30 30.13 26.89
CA ARG A 372 25.25 29.58 27.76
C ARG A 372 24.03 30.50 27.90
N ASP A 373 24.20 31.78 27.57
CA ASP A 373 23.12 32.78 27.60
C ASP A 373 22.30 32.79 26.29
N VAL A 374 22.68 31.98 25.30
CA VAL A 374 21.99 31.86 24.01
C VAL A 374 21.20 30.56 23.95
N ALA A 375 19.89 30.67 23.80
CA ALA A 375 19.01 29.55 23.53
C ALA A 375 18.63 29.54 22.04
N VAL A 376 18.94 28.44 21.35
CA VAL A 376 18.51 28.23 19.97
C VAL A 376 17.20 27.46 19.97
N ILE A 377 16.16 28.07 19.40
CA ILE A 377 14.84 27.44 19.26
C ILE A 377 14.55 27.29 17.77
N GLU A 378 14.31 26.05 17.35
CA GLU A 378 13.84 25.74 16.01
C GLU A 378 12.32 25.56 16.06
N THR A 379 11.57 26.54 15.53
CA THR A 379 10.10 26.55 15.61
C THR A 379 9.42 25.68 14.54
N PHE A 380 10.18 25.24 13.53
CA PHE A 380 9.72 24.34 12.48
C PHE A 380 10.60 23.08 12.46
N MET A 381 10.24 22.06 13.24
CA MET A 381 10.91 20.75 13.21
C MET A 381 10.55 19.93 11.95
N SER A 382 10.63 20.51 10.75
CA SER A 382 10.40 19.71 9.55
C SER A 382 11.59 18.77 9.28
N GLN A 383 12.84 19.18 9.55
CA GLN A 383 14.01 18.35 9.25
C GLN A 383 15.22 18.64 10.19
N ARG A 384 15.76 17.60 10.82
CA ARG A 384 16.87 17.59 11.82
C ARG A 384 18.23 18.23 11.40
N ILE A 385 18.34 18.87 10.24
CA ILE A 385 19.62 19.37 9.69
C ILE A 385 20.13 20.57 10.49
N GLN A 386 19.22 21.47 10.87
CA GLN A 386 19.59 22.74 11.47
C GLN A 386 20.20 22.52 12.86
N THR A 387 19.71 21.51 13.59
CA THR A 387 20.27 21.12 14.89
C THR A 387 21.72 20.64 14.76
N ARG A 388 22.08 19.85 13.73
CA ARG A 388 23.43 19.30 13.55
C ARG A 388 24.46 20.38 13.19
N ALA A 389 24.12 21.30 12.29
CA ALA A 389 24.97 22.45 11.95
C ALA A 389 25.19 23.40 13.14
N ASN A 390 24.21 23.52 14.04
CA ASN A 390 24.36 24.27 15.28
C ASN A 390 25.34 23.59 16.26
N TYR A 391 25.34 22.26 16.34
CA TYR A 391 26.29 21.51 17.18
C TYR A 391 27.72 21.57 16.64
N ASP A 392 27.93 21.47 15.33
CA ASP A 392 29.26 21.53 14.71
C ASP A 392 29.91 22.93 14.77
N LEU A 393 29.12 23.99 14.97
CA LEU A 393 29.61 25.36 15.21
C LEU A 393 29.77 25.69 16.70
N ALA A 394 29.11 24.93 17.58
CA ALA A 394 29.19 25.09 19.03
C ALA A 394 30.27 24.20 19.69
N ALA A 395 30.76 23.17 18.96
CA ALA A 395 31.96 22.40 19.27
C ALA A 395 33.20 23.07 18.70
#